data_AF-A0A832MD97-F1
#
_entry.id   AF-A0A832MD97-F1
#
_cell.length_a   1.000
_cell.length_b   1.000
_cell.length_c   1.000
_cell.angle_alpha   90.00
_cell.angle_beta   90.00
_cell.angle_gamma   90.00
#
_symmetry.space_group_name_H-M   'P 1'
#
loop_
_entity.id
_entity.type
_entity.pdbx_description
1 polymer ?
#
loop_
_entity_poly.entity_id
_entity_poly.type
_entity_poly.pdbx_seq_one_letter_code
_entity_poly.pdbx_strand_id
1 'polypeptide(L)'
;MLVSSALLGQAGRRSKTKDLPYECGMVPVGAGTPRTSIRFHVVAVLFLLFDVAVVFLYPWAVVYRKMLANPETASLAAFGMLGFVVVLSAAYVYAIKQGAFDWHR
;
A
#
# COMPACT_ATOMS: atom_id res chain seq x y z
N MET A 1 2.41 -18.31 -21.38
CA MET A 1 2.75 -18.87 -20.05
C MET A 1 1.54 -19.48 -19.36
N LEU A 2 0.48 -18.72 -19.03
CA LEU A 2 -0.76 -19.28 -18.46
C LEU A 2 -1.50 -20.23 -19.43
N VAL A 3 -1.72 -19.80 -20.68
CA VAL A 3 -2.43 -20.62 -21.69
C VAL A 3 -1.65 -21.89 -22.04
N SER A 4 -0.34 -21.77 -22.22
CA SER A 4 0.56 -22.91 -22.49
C SER A 4 0.61 -23.91 -21.33
N SER A 5 0.58 -23.43 -20.07
CA SER A 5 0.50 -24.27 -18.88
C SER A 5 -0.86 -24.96 -18.75
N ALA A 6 -1.96 -24.28 -19.09
CA ALA A 6 -3.29 -24.88 -19.11
C ALA A 6 -3.39 -25.99 -20.17
N LEU A 7 -2.91 -25.74 -21.39
CA LEU A 7 -2.99 -26.69 -22.50
C LEU A 7 -2.11 -27.93 -22.30
N LEU A 8 -0.89 -27.77 -21.77
CA LEU A 8 0.06 -28.88 -21.59
C LEU A 8 -0.03 -29.53 -20.19
N GLY A 9 -0.35 -28.75 -19.15
CA GLY A 9 -0.32 -29.19 -17.75
C GLY A 9 -1.62 -29.85 -17.27
N GLN A 10 -2.78 -29.55 -17.87
CA GLN A 10 -4.03 -30.24 -17.54
C GLN A 10 -4.11 -31.67 -18.09
N ALA A 11 -3.16 -32.08 -18.95
CA ALA A 11 -3.04 -33.46 -19.45
C ALA A 11 -2.49 -34.46 -18.40
N GLY A 12 -2.00 -33.98 -17.24
CA GLY A 12 -1.51 -34.82 -16.15
C GLY A 12 -2.61 -35.34 -15.22
N ARG A 13 -2.44 -36.55 -14.66
CA ARG A 13 -3.38 -37.16 -13.68
C ARG A 13 -3.53 -36.28 -12.42
N ARG A 14 -4.65 -35.56 -12.35
CA ARG A 14 -5.17 -34.89 -11.15
C ARG A 14 -5.66 -35.95 -10.17
N SER A 15 -5.30 -35.81 -8.89
CA SER A 15 -5.93 -36.57 -7.81
C SER A 15 -6.41 -35.58 -6.76
N LYS A 16 -7.48 -35.91 -6.04
CA LYS A 16 -8.03 -35.04 -5.00
C LYS A 16 -6.97 -34.64 -3.97
N THR A 17 -6.03 -35.53 -3.67
CA THR A 17 -4.91 -35.28 -2.76
C THR A 17 -3.89 -34.28 -3.31
N LYS A 18 -3.59 -34.31 -4.61
CA LYS A 18 -2.66 -33.35 -5.26
C LYS A 18 -3.21 -31.94 -5.35
N ASP A 19 -4.53 -31.79 -5.25
CA ASP A 19 -5.23 -30.52 -5.32
C ASP A 19 -5.44 -29.90 -3.93
N LEU A 20 -4.97 -30.57 -2.87
CA LEU A 20 -4.97 -30.01 -1.52
C LEU A 20 -3.82 -28.99 -1.35
N PRO A 21 -4.03 -27.92 -0.56
CA PRO A 21 -2.99 -26.92 -0.32
C PRO A 21 -1.77 -27.44 0.43
N TYR A 22 -1.95 -28.48 1.26
CA TYR A 22 -0.92 -29.12 2.06
C TYR A 22 -1.09 -30.64 1.98
N GLU A 23 0.05 -31.35 1.90
CA GLU A 23 0.10 -32.82 1.82
C GLU A 23 -0.03 -33.48 3.20
N CYS A 24 0.33 -32.74 4.25
CA CYS A 24 0.26 -33.17 5.64
C CYS A 24 -0.37 -32.07 6.51
N GLY A 25 -0.98 -32.48 7.63
CA GLY A 25 -1.67 -31.58 8.54
C GLY A 25 -3.15 -31.90 8.68
N MET A 26 -3.79 -31.26 9.65
CA MET A 26 -5.21 -31.41 9.91
C MET A 26 -5.99 -30.51 8.95
N VAL A 27 -7.09 -31.02 8.40
CA VAL A 27 -8.03 -30.21 7.63
C VAL A 27 -8.50 -29.06 8.54
N PRO A 28 -8.46 -27.80 8.08
CA PRO A 28 -8.87 -26.68 8.91
C PRO A 28 -10.33 -26.85 9.33
N VAL A 29 -10.58 -26.86 10.64
CA VAL A 29 -11.93 -26.97 11.22
C VAL A 29 -12.28 -25.62 11.83
N GLY A 30 -13.34 -24.97 11.34
CA GLY A 30 -13.82 -23.67 11.81
C GLY A 30 -13.67 -22.52 10.80
N ALA A 31 -14.18 -21.33 11.17
CA ALA A 31 -14.12 -20.14 10.32
C ALA A 31 -12.67 -19.65 10.15
N GLY A 32 -12.20 -19.57 8.90
CA GLY A 32 -10.79 -19.35 8.51
C GLY A 32 -10.25 -17.94 8.67
N THR A 33 -10.74 -17.16 9.64
CA THR A 33 -10.22 -15.82 9.93
C THR A 33 -9.35 -15.86 11.18
N PRO A 34 -8.03 -16.07 11.06
CA PRO A 34 -7.14 -15.93 12.20
C PRO A 34 -7.21 -14.50 12.73
N ARG A 35 -7.06 -14.34 14.06
CA ARG A 35 -6.95 -13.01 14.67
C ARG A 35 -5.62 -12.39 14.22
N THR A 36 -5.68 -11.55 13.20
CA THR A 36 -4.52 -10.77 12.75
C THR A 36 -4.23 -9.65 13.74
N SER A 37 -2.95 -9.34 13.98
CA SER A 37 -2.61 -8.21 14.84
C SER A 37 -3.10 -6.89 14.24
N ILE A 38 -3.52 -5.96 15.09
CA ILE A 38 -3.99 -4.63 14.63
C ILE A 38 -2.87 -3.82 13.95
N ARG A 39 -1.61 -4.16 14.22
CA ARG A 39 -0.43 -3.47 13.69
C ARG A 39 -0.36 -3.52 12.15
N PHE A 40 -0.81 -4.62 11.53
CA PHE A 40 -0.92 -4.70 10.07
C PHE A 40 -1.87 -3.64 9.49
N HIS A 41 -2.95 -3.31 10.22
CA HIS A 41 -3.91 -2.30 9.79
C HIS A 41 -3.34 -0.89 9.96
N VAL A 42 -2.57 -0.63 11.02
CA VAL A 42 -1.91 0.66 11.24
C VAL A 42 -0.97 1.00 10.08
N VAL A 43 -0.15 0.03 9.65
CA VAL A 43 0.74 0.19 8.49
C VAL A 43 -0.06 0.40 7.20
N ALA A 44 -1.15 -0.34 7.00
CA ALA A 44 -1.99 -0.20 5.80
C ALA A 44 -2.66 1.19 5.71
N VAL A 45 -3.20 1.68 6.83
CA VAL A 45 -3.82 3.01 6.88
C VAL A 45 -2.78 4.11 6.70
N LEU A 46 -1.58 3.96 7.29
CA LEU A 46 -0.48 4.91 7.09
C LEU A 46 -0.02 4.95 5.63
N PHE A 47 0.10 3.79 4.99
CA PHE A 47 0.41 3.69 3.56
C PHE A 47 -0.65 4.38 2.71
N LEU A 48 -1.93 4.12 2.96
CA LEU A 48 -3.03 4.75 2.24
C LEU A 48 -3.03 6.28 2.39
N LEU A 49 -2.75 6.78 3.60
CA LEU A 49 -2.65 8.21 3.85
C LEU A 49 -1.50 8.86 3.06
N PHE A 50 -0.35 8.20 2.98
CA PHE A 50 0.78 8.68 2.20
C PHE A 50 0.52 8.60 0.68
N ASP A 51 -0.15 7.55 0.20
CA ASP A 51 -0.48 7.39 -1.22
C ASP A 51 -1.44 8.50 -1.69
N VAL A 52 -2.47 8.79 -0.91
CA VAL A 52 -3.39 9.92 -1.17
C VAL A 52 -2.64 11.26 -1.20
N ALA A 53 -1.63 11.45 -0.35
CA ALA A 53 -0.81 12.65 -0.40
C ALA A 53 0.01 12.76 -1.70
N VAL A 54 0.53 11.65 -2.21
CA VAL A 54 1.25 11.60 -3.50
C VAL A 54 0.32 11.95 -4.66
N VAL A 55 -0.93 11.50 -4.60
CA VAL A 55 -1.96 11.87 -5.59
C VAL A 55 -2.17 13.39 -5.64
N PHE A 56 -2.06 14.12 -4.52
CA PHE A 56 -2.10 15.59 -4.52
C PHE A 56 -0.79 16.23 -5.01
N LEU A 57 0.35 15.60 -4.74
CA LEU A 57 1.66 16.06 -5.23
C LEU A 57 1.76 16.06 -6.75
N TYR A 58 1.15 15.06 -7.41
CA TYR A 58 1.35 14.82 -8.84
C TYR A 58 0.79 15.95 -9.74
N PRO A 59 -0.47 16.40 -9.61
CA PRO A 59 -0.98 17.54 -10.35
C PRO A 59 -0.19 18.82 -10.08
N TRP A 60 0.29 19.01 -8.85
CA TRP A 60 1.12 20.16 -8.52
C TRP A 60 2.44 20.16 -9.29
N ALA A 61 3.10 19.01 -9.41
CA ALA A 61 4.35 18.87 -10.14
C ALA A 61 4.18 18.99 -11.67
N VAL A 62 3.09 18.48 -12.23
CA VAL A 62 2.93 18.33 -13.69
C VAL A 62 2.02 19.39 -14.30
N VAL A 63 0.84 19.61 -13.71
CA VAL A 63 -0.21 20.46 -14.30
C VAL A 63 0.02 21.94 -14.00
N TYR A 64 0.46 22.28 -12.79
CA TYR A 64 0.64 23.68 -12.39
C TYR A 64 1.96 24.31 -12.86
N ARG A 65 2.78 23.62 -13.67
CA ARG A 65 4.05 24.17 -14.21
C ARG A 65 3.89 25.55 -14.86
N LYS A 66 2.81 25.79 -15.60
CA LYS A 66 2.55 27.10 -16.24
C LYS A 66 2.17 28.19 -15.23
N MET A 67 1.49 27.82 -14.15
CA MET A 67 1.11 28.73 -13.06
C MET A 67 2.31 29.06 -12.16
N LEU A 68 3.23 28.11 -11.99
CA LEU A 68 4.51 28.31 -11.31
C LEU A 68 5.52 29.13 -12.14
N ALA A 69 5.33 29.24 -13.46
CA ALA A 69 6.20 30.06 -14.31
C ALA A 69 5.93 31.57 -14.18
N ASN A 70 4.72 31.95 -13.75
CA ASN A 70 4.35 33.35 -13.53
C ASN A 70 4.77 33.79 -12.11
N PRO A 71 5.61 34.82 -11.94
CA PRO A 71 6.19 35.20 -10.65
C PRO A 71 5.15 35.53 -9.56
N GLU A 72 4.02 36.14 -9.95
CA GLU A 72 3.01 36.57 -8.99
C GLU A 72 2.20 35.40 -8.40
N THR A 73 1.93 34.36 -9.19
CA THR A 73 1.20 33.15 -8.74
C THR A 73 2.13 32.06 -8.20
N ALA A 74 3.41 32.09 -8.56
CA ALA A 74 4.40 31.10 -8.16
C ALA A 74 4.64 31.09 -6.65
N SER A 75 4.72 32.27 -6.01
CA SER A 75 4.98 32.40 -4.58
C SER A 75 3.88 31.73 -3.75
N LEU A 76 2.62 32.03 -4.06
CA LEU A 76 1.46 31.51 -3.33
C LEU A 76 1.31 30.00 -3.53
N ALA A 77 1.51 29.50 -4.76
CA ALA A 77 1.50 28.07 -5.06
C ALA A 77 2.65 27.32 -4.38
N ALA A 78 3.83 27.94 -4.26
CA ALA A 78 4.98 27.37 -3.57
C ALA A 78 4.77 27.31 -2.05
N PHE A 79 4.26 28.39 -1.44
CA PHE A 79 3.97 28.41 0.00
C PHE A 79 2.84 27.44 0.38
N GLY A 80 1.78 27.36 -0.42
CA GLY A 80 0.71 26.39 -0.21
C GLY A 80 1.22 24.95 -0.23
N MET A 81 2.07 24.63 -1.20
CA MET A 81 2.68 23.30 -1.30
C MET A 81 3.67 23.01 -0.18
N LEU A 82 4.49 23.99 0.18
CA LEU A 82 5.45 23.86 1.27
C LEU A 82 4.71 23.61 2.60
N GLY A 83 3.60 24.32 2.85
CA GLY A 83 2.72 24.06 3.99
C GLY A 83 2.17 22.63 3.99
N PHE A 84 1.69 22.14 2.83
CA PHE A 84 1.19 20.78 2.68
C PHE A 84 2.27 19.73 3.02
N VAL A 85 3.49 19.88 2.47
CA VAL A 85 4.62 18.99 2.74
C VAL A 85 5.05 19.02 4.21
N VAL A 86 5.04 20.20 4.84
CA VAL A 86 5.37 20.34 6.27
C VAL A 86 4.37 19.60 7.15
N VAL A 87 3.07 19.74 6.89
CA VAL A 87 2.02 19.05 7.65
C VAL A 87 2.15 17.53 7.50
N LEU A 88 2.39 17.03 6.29
CA LEU A 88 2.63 15.59 6.06
C LEU A 88 3.86 15.08 6.78
N SER A 89 4.96 15.85 6.72
CA SER A 89 6.20 15.50 7.40
C SER A 89 6.02 15.47 8.92
N ALA A 90 5.27 16.41 9.48
CA ALA A 90 4.92 16.42 10.91
C ALA A 90 4.08 15.20 11.30
N ALA A 91 3.07 14.84 10.50
CA ALA A 91 2.24 13.66 10.72
C ALA A 91 3.09 12.36 10.66
N TYR A 92 4.03 12.28 9.71
CA TYR A 92 4.92 11.13 9.58
C TYR A 92 5.88 11.00 10.77
N VAL A 93 6.50 12.10 11.21
CA VAL A 93 7.35 12.12 12.41
C VAL A 93 6.55 11.71 13.65
N TYR A 94 5.31 12.15 13.76
CA TYR A 94 4.41 11.74 14.85
C TYR A 94 4.10 10.24 14.82
N ALA A 95 3.85 9.66 13.64
CA ALA A 95 3.63 8.22 13.49
C ALA A 95 4.84 7.38 13.91
N ILE A 96 6.06 7.84 13.57
CA ILE A 96 7.31 7.20 14.02
C ILE A 96 7.42 7.27 15.55
N LYS A 97 7.16 8.43 16.15
CA LYS A 97 7.21 8.60 17.62
C LYS A 97 6.21 7.72 18.36
N GLN A 98 5.07 7.40 17.76
CA GLN A 98 4.09 6.47 18.32
C GLN A 98 4.46 5.00 18.15
N GLY A 99 5.57 4.67 17.50
CA GLY A 99 5.97 3.29 17.28
C GLY A 99 5.10 2.56 16.27
N ALA A 100 4.55 3.26 15.27
CA ALA A 100 3.73 2.66 14.21
C ALA A 100 4.45 1.52 13.45
N PHE A 101 5.79 1.49 13.51
CA PHE A 101 6.65 0.50 12.86
C PHE A 101 7.31 -0.49 13.83
N ASP A 102 7.00 -0.43 15.13
CA ASP A 102 7.63 -1.35 16.09
C ASP A 102 6.98 -2.75 16.02
N TRP A 103 7.83 -3.74 15.75
CA TRP A 103 7.44 -5.13 15.52
C TRP A 103 7.92 -6.08 16.63
N HIS A 104 8.79 -5.61 17.54
CA HIS A 104 9.58 -6.49 18.39
C HIS A 104 8.91 -6.86 19.74
N ARG A 105 7.58 -7.00 19.77
CA ARG A 105 6.86 -7.45 20.97
C ARG A 105 5.61 -8.26 20.69
#